data_AF-V5I832-F1
#
_entry.id   AF-V5I832-F1
#
_cell.length_a   1.000
_cell.length_b   1.000
_cell.length_c   1.000
_cell.angle_alpha   90.00
_cell.angle_beta   90.00
_cell.angle_gamma   90.00
#
_symmetry.space_group_name_H-M   'P 1'
#
loop_
_entity.id
_entity.type
_entity.pdbx_description
1 polymer ?
#
loop_
_entity_poly.entity_id
_entity_poly.type
_entity_poly.pdbx_seq_one_letter_code
_entity_poly.pdbx_strand_id
1 'polypeptide(L)'
;GAVALFRPRYKRLVDNIFPVYPQDGLVKSNMEKLTFYSLSSPEKLDRIGEYLYQRAARDIYRKKYGFVIIAMEAMDQLLLACHAPTLNLFVESFLKMVQKLLESTEPELQILATQSFVKFANIEEDTPSYHRRYDFFVSKFSAMCHSGDREDIRDKIRIAGIKGLQAVVRKTVSDDLVENIWEPVHMDKIVPSLLFNIQESGFHKK
;
A
#
# COMPACT_ATOMS: atom_id res chain seq x y z
N GLY A 1 -32.22 8.52 -15.68
CA GLY A 1 -31.29 9.33 -16.50
C GLY A 1 -30.25 8.43 -17.14
N ALA A 2 -30.14 8.46 -18.47
CA ALA A 2 -29.49 7.48 -19.35
C ALA A 2 -27.95 7.31 -19.25
N VAL A 3 -27.29 7.72 -18.15
CA VAL A 3 -25.82 7.63 -17.99
C VAL A 3 -25.36 6.27 -17.45
N ALA A 4 -26.29 5.43 -16.95
CA ALA A 4 -25.96 4.12 -16.39
C ALA A 4 -25.70 3.02 -17.44
N LEU A 5 -26.12 3.20 -18.71
CA LEU A 5 -26.16 2.14 -19.72
C LEU A 5 -24.81 1.79 -20.38
N PHE A 6 -23.75 2.59 -20.19
CA PHE A 6 -22.45 2.37 -20.85
C PHE A 6 -21.26 2.15 -19.91
N ARG A 7 -21.45 2.08 -18.58
CA ARG A 7 -20.31 1.81 -17.67
C ARG A 7 -19.79 0.38 -17.88
N PRO A 8 -18.47 0.18 -18.12
CA PRO A 8 -17.88 -1.15 -18.18
C PRO A 8 -18.21 -2.00 -16.94
N ARG A 9 -18.43 -3.30 -17.13
CA ARG A 9 -18.84 -4.23 -16.05
C ARG A 9 -17.91 -4.17 -14.83
N TYR A 10 -16.59 -4.15 -15.05
CA TYR A 10 -15.60 -4.09 -13.98
C TYR A 10 -15.76 -2.84 -13.09
N LYS A 11 -16.08 -1.67 -13.68
CA LYS A 11 -16.30 -0.44 -12.90
C LYS A 11 -17.52 -0.55 -11.99
N ARG A 12 -18.60 -1.20 -12.46
CA ARG A 12 -19.81 -1.42 -11.66
C ARG A 12 -19.52 -2.37 -10.50
N LEU A 13 -18.76 -3.45 -10.75
CA LEU A 13 -18.35 -4.37 -9.69
C LEU A 13 -17.52 -3.67 -8.62
N VAL A 14 -16.55 -2.84 -9.02
CA VAL A 14 -15.77 -2.02 -8.09
C VAL A 14 -16.68 -1.04 -7.35
N ASP A 15 -17.54 -0.28 -8.04
CA ASP A 15 -18.41 0.70 -7.38
C ASP A 15 -19.33 0.04 -6.32
N ASN A 16 -19.76 -1.20 -6.55
CA ASN A 16 -20.63 -1.95 -5.63
C ASN A 16 -19.94 -2.41 -4.35
N ILE A 17 -18.61 -2.45 -4.27
CA ILE A 17 -17.92 -2.81 -3.02
C ILE A 17 -17.95 -1.66 -2.00
N PHE A 18 -18.23 -0.44 -2.46
CA PHE A 18 -18.30 0.74 -1.60
C PHE A 18 -19.72 0.92 -1.06
N PRO A 19 -19.87 1.06 0.27
CA PRO A 19 -21.15 1.37 0.89
C PRO A 19 -21.56 2.83 0.63
N VAL A 20 -22.79 3.18 1.01
CA VAL A 20 -23.26 4.58 1.02
C VAL A 20 -22.47 5.40 2.04
N TYR A 21 -22.17 4.80 3.19
CA TYR A 21 -21.42 5.44 4.25
C TYR A 21 -20.15 4.65 4.60
N PRO A 22 -18.99 5.32 4.77
CA PRO A 22 -17.71 4.63 4.91
C PRO A 22 -17.58 3.78 6.19
N GLN A 23 -18.32 4.10 7.25
CA GLN A 23 -18.30 3.32 8.50
C GLN A 23 -18.85 1.89 8.34
N ASP A 24 -19.64 1.65 7.29
CA ASP A 24 -20.19 0.32 7.00
C ASP A 24 -19.11 -0.64 6.46
N GLY A 25 -17.94 -0.10 6.10
CA GLY A 25 -16.80 -0.87 5.62
C GLY A 25 -17.00 -1.49 4.23
N LEU A 26 -16.01 -2.28 3.81
CA LEU A 26 -16.03 -2.98 2.53
C LEU A 26 -17.19 -3.99 2.47
N VAL A 27 -18.03 -3.90 1.42
CA VAL A 27 -19.18 -4.80 1.25
C VAL A 27 -18.70 -6.20 0.82
N LYS A 28 -18.53 -7.10 1.78
CA LYS A 28 -17.90 -8.43 1.61
C LYS A 28 -18.46 -9.25 0.45
N SER A 29 -19.79 -9.37 0.34
CA SER A 29 -20.42 -10.16 -0.74
C SER A 29 -20.20 -9.58 -2.14
N ASN A 30 -19.98 -8.27 -2.24
CA ASN A 30 -19.62 -7.63 -3.53
C ASN A 30 -18.13 -7.73 -3.79
N MET A 31 -17.30 -7.73 -2.74
CA MET A 31 -15.88 -7.99 -2.85
C MET A 31 -15.61 -9.42 -3.36
N GLU A 32 -16.28 -10.44 -2.82
CA GLU A 32 -16.17 -11.83 -3.30
C GLU A 32 -16.51 -11.94 -4.80
N LYS A 33 -17.56 -11.26 -5.26
CA LYS A 33 -17.91 -11.20 -6.69
C LYS A 33 -16.84 -10.52 -7.53
N LEU A 34 -16.22 -9.45 -7.00
CA LEU A 34 -15.13 -8.76 -7.68
C LEU A 34 -13.88 -9.65 -7.77
N THR A 35 -13.52 -10.35 -6.69
CA THR A 35 -12.42 -11.32 -6.65
C THR A 35 -12.66 -12.47 -7.62
N PHE A 36 -13.85 -13.07 -7.62
CA PHE A 36 -14.18 -14.13 -8.58
C PHE A 36 -14.08 -13.63 -10.04
N TYR A 37 -14.55 -12.41 -10.29
CA TYR A 37 -14.47 -11.79 -11.61
C TYR A 37 -13.02 -11.52 -12.04
N SER A 38 -12.15 -11.06 -11.14
CA SER A 38 -10.74 -10.83 -11.45
C SER A 38 -9.99 -12.14 -11.72
N LEU A 39 -10.28 -13.21 -10.97
CA LEU A 39 -9.70 -14.53 -11.20
C LEU A 39 -10.15 -15.14 -12.54
N SER A 40 -11.41 -14.91 -12.92
CA SER A 40 -11.96 -15.40 -14.19
C SER A 40 -11.50 -14.57 -15.40
N SER A 41 -10.96 -13.38 -15.20
CA SER A 41 -10.53 -12.47 -16.28
C SER A 41 -9.31 -11.65 -15.85
N PRO A 42 -8.11 -12.26 -15.84
CA PRO A 42 -6.88 -11.63 -15.36
C PRO A 42 -6.54 -10.31 -16.05
N GLU A 43 -6.88 -10.15 -17.33
CA GLU A 43 -6.64 -8.92 -18.09
C GLU A 43 -7.50 -7.73 -17.61
N LYS A 44 -8.51 -7.98 -16.76
CA LYS A 44 -9.31 -6.94 -16.11
C LYS A 44 -8.73 -6.52 -14.77
N LEU A 45 -7.90 -7.35 -14.14
CA LEU A 45 -7.34 -7.08 -12.82
C LEU A 45 -6.55 -5.76 -12.82
N ASP A 46 -5.74 -5.53 -13.86
CA ASP A 46 -5.04 -4.25 -14.06
C ASP A 46 -6.01 -3.06 -14.09
N ARG A 47 -7.05 -3.13 -14.90
CA ARG A 47 -8.07 -2.07 -15.01
C ARG A 47 -8.84 -1.83 -13.70
N ILE A 48 -9.01 -2.88 -12.90
CA ILE A 48 -9.62 -2.79 -11.56
C ILE A 48 -8.67 -2.04 -10.62
N GLY A 49 -7.38 -2.41 -10.60
CA GLY A 49 -6.35 -1.75 -9.81
C GLY A 49 -6.23 -0.27 -10.13
N GLU A 50 -6.12 0.09 -11.41
CA GLU A 50 -6.04 1.49 -11.85
C GLU A 50 -7.31 2.28 -11.48
N TYR A 51 -8.50 1.68 -11.61
CA TYR A 51 -9.74 2.35 -11.25
C TYR A 51 -9.87 2.56 -9.73
N LEU A 52 -9.44 1.59 -8.91
CA LEU A 52 -9.35 1.74 -7.45
C LEU A 52 -8.38 2.87 -7.08
N TYR A 53 -7.19 2.90 -7.70
CA TYR A 53 -6.21 3.96 -7.53
C TYR A 53 -6.78 5.35 -7.84
N GLN A 54 -7.36 5.54 -9.03
CA GLN A 54 -7.95 6.82 -9.43
C GLN A 54 -9.07 7.27 -8.48
N ARG A 55 -9.89 6.32 -8.02
CA ARG A 55 -10.97 6.59 -7.06
C ARG A 55 -10.41 7.05 -5.72
N ALA A 56 -9.48 6.31 -5.13
CA ALA A 56 -8.88 6.68 -3.85
C ALA A 56 -8.10 7.99 -3.94
N ALA A 57 -7.34 8.23 -5.01
CA ALA A 57 -6.62 9.49 -5.21
C ALA A 57 -7.56 10.71 -5.18
N ARG A 58 -8.73 10.59 -5.82
CA ARG A 58 -9.79 11.62 -5.75
C ARG A 58 -10.37 11.76 -4.35
N ASP A 59 -10.57 10.64 -3.65
CA ASP A 59 -11.15 10.64 -2.31
C ASP A 59 -10.17 11.17 -1.25
N ILE A 60 -8.85 10.98 -1.42
CA ILE A 60 -7.78 11.64 -0.65
C ILE A 60 -7.88 13.16 -0.82
N TYR A 61 -7.95 13.66 -2.06
CA TYR A 61 -8.09 15.08 -2.35
C TYR A 61 -9.35 15.69 -1.69
N ARG A 62 -10.44 14.92 -1.63
CA ARG A 62 -11.71 15.31 -1.00
C ARG A 62 -11.77 15.04 0.50
N LYS A 63 -10.67 14.58 1.11
CA LYS A 63 -10.57 14.22 2.53
C LYS A 63 -11.62 13.17 2.97
N LYS A 64 -11.98 12.26 2.07
CA LYS A 64 -12.93 11.17 2.32
C LYS A 64 -12.20 9.87 2.69
N TYR A 65 -11.43 9.91 3.77
CA TYR A 65 -10.47 8.86 4.13
C TYR A 65 -11.10 7.50 4.40
N GLY A 66 -12.34 7.44 4.89
CA GLY A 66 -13.05 6.18 5.07
C GLY A 66 -13.24 5.39 3.76
N PHE A 67 -13.48 6.07 2.63
CA PHE A 67 -13.52 5.40 1.32
C PHE A 67 -12.14 5.03 0.79
N VAL A 68 -11.10 5.76 1.19
CA VAL A 68 -9.71 5.43 0.86
C VAL A 68 -9.30 4.13 1.55
N ILE A 69 -9.67 3.95 2.82
CA ILE A 69 -9.46 2.71 3.58
C ILE A 69 -10.11 1.52 2.86
N ILE A 70 -11.37 1.66 2.46
CA ILE A 70 -12.10 0.60 1.72
C ILE A 70 -11.42 0.27 0.39
N ALA A 71 -10.95 1.27 -0.35
CA ALA A 71 -10.25 1.04 -1.60
C ALA A 71 -8.94 0.28 -1.39
N MET A 72 -8.16 0.63 -0.36
CA MET A 72 -6.91 -0.05 -0.02
C MET A 72 -7.17 -1.49 0.46
N GLU A 73 -8.19 -1.71 1.29
CA GLU A 73 -8.59 -3.04 1.75
C GLU A 73 -9.01 -3.94 0.58
N ALA A 74 -9.75 -3.40 -0.40
CA ALA A 74 -10.10 -4.12 -1.61
C ALA A 74 -8.86 -4.53 -2.42
N MET A 75 -7.86 -3.63 -2.54
CA MET A 75 -6.61 -3.95 -3.22
C MET A 75 -5.81 -5.02 -2.48
N ASP A 76 -5.75 -4.98 -1.15
CA ASP A 76 -5.11 -6.02 -0.32
C ASP A 76 -5.76 -7.39 -0.57
N GLN A 77 -7.09 -7.46 -0.60
CA GLN A 77 -7.79 -8.74 -0.83
C GLN A 77 -7.57 -9.28 -2.24
N LEU A 78 -7.57 -8.41 -3.27
CA LEU A 78 -7.27 -8.81 -4.64
C LEU A 78 -5.84 -9.32 -4.78
N LEU A 79 -4.89 -8.63 -4.12
CA LEU A 79 -3.48 -9.01 -4.12
C LEU A 79 -3.26 -10.39 -3.50
N LEU A 80 -3.95 -10.70 -2.40
CA LEU A 80 -3.84 -12.01 -1.73
C LEU A 80 -4.57 -13.13 -2.47
N ALA A 81 -5.62 -12.81 -3.24
CA ALA A 81 -6.43 -13.81 -3.92
C ALA A 81 -5.88 -14.19 -5.31
N CYS A 82 -5.13 -13.31 -5.97
CA CYS A 82 -4.61 -13.53 -7.32
C CYS A 82 -3.17 -14.10 -7.27
N HIS A 83 -2.74 -14.79 -8.34
CA HIS A 83 -1.41 -15.42 -8.41
C HIS A 83 -0.46 -14.70 -9.40
N ALA A 84 0.85 -14.83 -9.14
CA ALA A 84 1.99 -14.16 -9.77
C ALA A 84 1.89 -13.82 -11.27
N PRO A 85 1.52 -14.75 -12.19
CA PRO A 85 1.61 -14.47 -13.64
C PRO A 85 0.68 -13.33 -14.08
N THR A 86 -0.33 -13.03 -13.27
CA THR A 86 -1.39 -12.06 -13.56
C THR A 86 -1.23 -10.73 -12.82
N LEU A 87 -0.24 -10.63 -11.93
CA LEU A 87 -0.14 -9.55 -10.95
C LEU A 87 0.70 -8.35 -11.41
N ASN A 88 1.56 -8.47 -12.41
CA ASN A 88 2.61 -7.46 -12.69
C ASN A 88 2.10 -6.02 -12.81
N LEU A 89 1.02 -5.80 -13.57
CA LEU A 89 0.42 -4.46 -13.77
C LEU A 89 -0.47 -4.05 -12.58
N PHE A 90 -1.13 -5.01 -11.94
CA PHE A 90 -1.93 -4.76 -10.76
C PHE A 90 -1.07 -4.31 -9.57
N VAL A 91 0.06 -4.98 -9.35
CA VAL A 91 1.05 -4.60 -8.33
C VAL A 91 1.61 -3.21 -8.64
N GLU A 92 1.76 -2.85 -9.91
CA GLU A 92 2.12 -1.48 -10.26
C GLU A 92 1.10 -0.46 -9.75
N SER A 93 -0.20 -0.72 -9.98
CA SER A 93 -1.29 0.11 -9.47
C SER A 93 -1.35 0.12 -7.94
N PHE A 94 -1.08 -1.02 -7.31
CA PHE A 94 -0.98 -1.15 -5.85
C PHE A 94 0.15 -0.30 -5.27
N LEU A 95 1.36 -0.40 -5.82
CA LEU A 95 2.50 0.39 -5.35
C LEU A 95 2.29 1.89 -5.60
N LYS A 96 1.63 2.28 -6.70
CA LYS A 96 1.19 3.68 -6.91
C LYS A 96 0.22 4.15 -5.81
N MET A 97 -0.74 3.31 -5.42
CA MET A 97 -1.64 3.60 -4.29
C MET A 97 -0.88 3.77 -2.98
N VAL A 98 -0.02 2.81 -2.62
CA VAL A 98 0.80 2.87 -1.40
C VAL A 98 1.64 4.14 -1.38
N GLN A 99 2.34 4.45 -2.48
CA GLN A 99 3.11 5.68 -2.61
C GLN A 99 2.23 6.92 -2.35
N LYS A 100 1.06 6.99 -2.99
CA LYS A 100 0.14 8.12 -2.84
C LYS A 100 -0.35 8.32 -1.41
N LEU A 101 -0.61 7.23 -0.70
CA LEU A 101 -1.01 7.25 0.71
C LEU A 101 0.14 7.68 1.61
N LEU A 102 1.36 7.22 1.36
CA LEU A 102 2.54 7.64 2.11
C LEU A 102 2.84 9.14 1.90
N GLU A 103 2.64 9.66 0.69
CA GLU A 103 2.78 11.10 0.40
C GLU A 103 1.78 11.99 1.16
N SER A 104 0.71 11.42 1.73
CA SER A 104 -0.23 12.16 2.55
C SER A 104 0.41 12.72 3.83
N THR A 105 -0.10 13.86 4.29
CA THR A 105 0.23 14.43 5.61
C THR A 105 -0.53 13.73 6.74
N GLU A 106 -1.57 12.94 6.42
CA GLU A 106 -2.38 12.24 7.41
C GLU A 106 -1.67 10.99 7.94
N PRO A 107 -1.34 10.91 9.24
CA PRO A 107 -0.63 9.76 9.82
C PRO A 107 -1.34 8.43 9.60
N GLU A 108 -2.67 8.41 9.69
CA GLU A 108 -3.48 7.20 9.52
C GLU A 108 -3.34 6.61 8.11
N LEU A 109 -3.23 7.45 7.08
CA LEU A 109 -3.01 7.00 5.72
C LEU A 109 -1.60 6.45 5.51
N GLN A 110 -0.59 7.05 6.14
CA GLN A 110 0.78 6.53 6.09
C GLN A 110 0.85 5.15 6.77
N ILE A 111 0.22 4.99 7.94
CA ILE A 111 0.16 3.73 8.67
C ILE A 111 -0.59 2.66 7.86
N LEU A 112 -1.73 3.01 7.26
CA LEU A 112 -2.49 2.12 6.37
C LEU A 112 -1.62 1.64 5.21
N ALA A 113 -0.93 2.56 4.53
CA ALA A 113 -0.07 2.25 3.40
C ALA A 113 1.06 1.29 3.79
N THR A 114 1.72 1.54 4.93
CA THR A 114 2.73 0.63 5.48
C THR A 114 2.14 -0.76 5.72
N GLN A 115 0.97 -0.86 6.36
CA GLN A 115 0.36 -2.15 6.68
C GLN A 115 0.08 -2.96 5.42
N SER A 116 -0.49 -2.34 4.38
CA SER A 116 -0.71 -2.98 3.09
C SER A 116 0.60 -3.37 2.41
N PHE A 117 1.61 -2.50 2.43
CA PHE A 117 2.92 -2.81 1.87
C PHE A 117 3.62 -3.99 2.58
N VAL A 118 3.47 -4.10 3.90
CA VAL A 118 3.97 -5.26 4.67
C VAL A 118 3.25 -6.55 4.26
N LYS A 119 1.93 -6.51 4.03
CA LYS A 119 1.19 -7.67 3.50
C LYS A 119 1.74 -8.08 2.13
N PHE A 120 1.91 -7.13 1.22
CA PHE A 120 2.52 -7.35 -0.09
C PHE A 120 3.93 -7.97 0.03
N ALA A 121 4.75 -7.46 0.95
CA ALA A 121 6.11 -7.96 1.15
C ALA A 121 6.17 -9.43 1.62
N ASN A 122 5.10 -9.94 2.24
CA ASN A 122 5.01 -11.32 2.71
C ASN A 122 4.49 -12.31 1.66
N ILE A 123 4.09 -11.85 0.47
CA ILE A 123 3.66 -12.74 -0.60
C ILE A 123 4.92 -13.32 -1.26
N GLU A 124 5.12 -14.64 -1.14
CA GLU A 124 6.23 -15.40 -1.72
C GLU A 124 6.00 -15.64 -3.22
N GLU A 125 6.59 -14.82 -4.09
CA GLU A 125 6.45 -14.96 -5.55
C GLU A 125 7.68 -14.38 -6.29
N ASP A 126 7.93 -14.87 -7.52
CA ASP A 126 8.80 -14.27 -8.56
C ASP A 126 8.20 -12.95 -9.07
N THR A 127 7.80 -12.06 -8.15
CA THR A 127 7.27 -10.76 -8.52
C THR A 127 8.42 -9.92 -9.11
N PRO A 128 8.27 -9.34 -10.31
CA PRO A 128 9.30 -8.49 -10.90
C PRO A 128 9.70 -7.37 -9.94
N SER A 129 10.99 -7.11 -9.84
CA SER A 129 11.44 -6.09 -8.90
C SER A 129 11.09 -4.67 -9.37
N TYR A 130 10.42 -3.91 -8.52
CA TYR A 130 9.94 -2.55 -8.79
C TYR A 130 10.93 -1.46 -8.35
N HIS A 131 12.23 -1.70 -8.56
CA HIS A 131 13.39 -0.89 -8.15
C HIS A 131 13.15 0.60 -7.92
N ARG A 132 12.73 1.32 -8.97
CA ARG A 132 12.58 2.78 -8.92
C ARG A 132 11.60 3.27 -7.85
N ARG A 133 10.61 2.45 -7.45
CA ARG A 133 9.73 2.78 -6.34
C ARG A 133 10.34 2.44 -4.98
N TYR A 134 11.24 1.47 -4.89
CA TYR A 134 11.87 1.10 -3.63
C TYR A 134 12.76 2.22 -3.09
N ASP A 135 13.46 3.01 -3.91
CA ASP A 135 14.17 4.19 -3.39
C ASP A 135 13.21 5.20 -2.73
N PHE A 136 12.04 5.44 -3.34
CA PHE A 136 10.99 6.25 -2.72
C PHE A 136 10.54 5.63 -1.38
N PHE A 137 10.26 4.33 -1.35
CA PHE A 137 9.80 3.65 -0.13
C PHE A 137 10.87 3.66 0.97
N VAL A 138 12.14 3.39 0.66
CA VAL A 138 13.26 3.49 1.61
C VAL A 138 13.32 4.89 2.19
N SER A 139 13.30 5.91 1.32
CA SER A 139 13.37 7.31 1.74
C SER A 139 12.20 7.69 2.63
N LYS A 140 10.98 7.29 2.25
CA LYS A 140 9.76 7.67 2.96
C LYS A 140 9.58 6.92 4.28
N PHE A 141 9.84 5.63 4.32
CA PHE A 141 9.81 4.85 5.57
C PHE A 141 10.90 5.27 6.54
N SER A 142 12.10 5.61 6.04
CA SER A 142 13.15 6.22 6.85
C SER A 142 12.68 7.55 7.45
N ALA A 143 12.05 8.43 6.67
CA ALA A 143 11.48 9.68 7.20
C ALA A 143 10.42 9.44 8.29
N MET A 144 9.57 8.41 8.14
CA MET A 144 8.59 8.03 9.16
C MET A 144 9.25 7.57 10.48
N CYS A 145 10.41 6.90 10.42
CA CYS A 145 11.20 6.53 11.60
C CYS A 145 11.66 7.75 12.42
N HIS A 146 11.75 8.92 11.81
CA HIS A 146 12.15 10.17 12.48
C HIS A 146 10.97 11.10 12.76
N SER A 147 9.73 10.58 12.70
CA SER A 147 8.54 11.42 12.93
C SER A 147 8.63 12.18 14.26
N GLY A 148 8.37 13.49 14.19
CA GLY A 148 8.31 14.41 15.33
C GLY A 148 6.89 14.85 15.67
N ASP A 149 5.89 14.07 15.24
CA ASP A 149 4.47 14.34 15.51
C ASP A 149 4.16 14.25 17.03
N ARG A 150 2.91 14.51 17.40
CA ARG A 150 2.44 14.40 18.79
C ARG A 150 2.69 12.99 19.34
N GLU A 151 3.02 12.91 20.62
CA GLU A 151 3.45 11.66 21.28
C GLU A 151 2.48 10.48 21.05
N ASP A 152 1.16 10.73 21.00
CA ASP A 152 0.12 9.71 20.83
C ASP A 152 0.12 9.01 19.45
N ILE A 153 0.58 9.70 18.41
CA ILE A 153 0.63 9.20 17.04
C ILE A 153 2.07 8.97 16.53
N ARG A 154 3.04 9.71 17.08
CA ARG A 154 4.46 9.63 16.75
C ARG A 154 4.98 8.21 16.75
N ASP A 155 4.79 7.50 17.86
CA ASP A 155 5.36 6.17 18.03
C ASP A 155 4.71 5.17 17.05
N LYS A 156 3.43 5.35 16.72
CA LYS A 156 2.74 4.56 15.69
C LYS A 156 3.32 4.80 14.29
N ILE A 157 3.62 6.06 13.94
CA ILE A 157 4.26 6.41 12.67
C ILE A 157 5.68 5.82 12.62
N ARG A 158 6.46 5.95 13.70
CA ARG A 158 7.84 5.43 13.77
C ARG A 158 7.86 3.90 13.63
N ILE A 159 6.99 3.19 14.34
CA ILE A 159 6.82 1.74 14.21
C ILE A 159 6.41 1.36 12.79
N ALA A 160 5.51 2.12 12.16
CA ALA A 160 5.15 1.92 10.77
C ALA A 160 6.36 2.13 9.83
N GLY A 161 7.18 3.15 10.05
CA GLY A 161 8.44 3.34 9.32
C GLY A 161 9.35 2.11 9.41
N ILE A 162 9.58 1.60 10.62
CA ILE A 162 10.44 0.41 10.85
C ILE A 162 9.88 -0.81 10.11
N LYS A 163 8.58 -1.08 10.23
CA LYS A 163 7.93 -2.20 9.55
C LYS A 163 7.98 -2.05 8.03
N GLY A 164 7.86 -0.83 7.52
CA GLY A 164 8.01 -0.52 6.10
C GLY A 164 9.41 -0.81 5.59
N LEU A 165 10.46 -0.37 6.32
CA LEU A 165 11.85 -0.70 5.98
C LEU A 165 12.12 -2.21 5.98
N GLN A 166 11.63 -2.92 7.01
CA GLN A 166 11.74 -4.38 7.06
C GLN A 166 11.08 -5.05 5.84
N ALA A 167 9.92 -4.57 5.42
CA ALA A 167 9.21 -5.06 4.25
C ALA A 167 9.96 -4.80 2.94
N VAL A 168 10.61 -3.62 2.80
CA VAL A 168 11.47 -3.34 1.63
C VAL A 168 12.63 -4.32 1.59
N VAL A 169 13.38 -4.46 2.69
CA VAL A 169 14.54 -5.36 2.77
C VAL A 169 14.13 -6.80 2.43
N ARG A 170 12.99 -7.27 2.93
CA ARG A 170 12.47 -8.60 2.59
C ARG A 170 12.27 -8.77 1.08
N LYS A 171 11.71 -7.77 0.39
CA LYS A 171 11.43 -7.86 -1.05
C LYS A 171 12.65 -7.64 -1.94
N THR A 172 13.71 -7.01 -1.43
CA THR A 172 14.93 -6.71 -2.21
C THR A 172 16.05 -7.72 -2.00
N VAL A 173 16.08 -8.44 -0.87
CA VAL A 173 17.11 -9.47 -0.59
C VAL A 173 16.83 -10.80 -1.31
N SER A 174 15.59 -11.05 -1.71
CA SER A 174 15.19 -12.31 -2.37
C SER A 174 15.48 -12.38 -3.86
N ASP A 175 16.10 -11.37 -4.47
CA ASP A 175 16.30 -11.28 -5.91
C ASP A 175 17.74 -10.83 -6.22
N ASP A 176 18.59 -11.74 -6.68
CA ASP A 176 20.03 -11.52 -6.90
C ASP A 176 20.35 -10.67 -8.16
N LEU A 177 19.34 -10.27 -8.93
CA LEU A 177 19.48 -9.53 -10.21
C LEU A 177 19.20 -8.01 -10.08
N VAL A 178 19.23 -7.48 -8.85
CA VAL A 178 18.49 -6.28 -8.44
C VAL A 178 19.37 -5.14 -7.95
N GLU A 179 18.87 -3.90 -8.11
CA GLU A 179 19.39 -2.70 -7.41
C GLU A 179 19.63 -3.02 -5.94
N ASN A 180 20.90 -2.98 -5.56
CA ASN A 180 21.33 -3.65 -4.38
C ASN A 180 20.92 -2.82 -3.16
N ILE A 181 20.00 -3.33 -2.33
CA ILE A 181 19.57 -2.65 -1.09
C ILE A 181 20.76 -2.32 -0.17
N TRP A 182 21.89 -3.02 -0.35
CA TRP A 182 23.15 -2.79 0.35
C TRP A 182 23.94 -1.59 -0.19
N GLU A 183 23.50 -0.93 -1.27
CA GLU A 183 24.13 0.29 -1.76
C GLU A 183 24.05 1.43 -0.72
N PRO A 184 25.10 2.28 -0.64
CA PRO A 184 25.14 3.38 0.32
C PRO A 184 23.90 4.29 0.27
N VAL A 185 23.36 4.56 -0.93
CA VAL A 185 22.17 5.40 -1.12
C VAL A 185 20.94 4.94 -0.33
N HIS A 186 20.85 3.64 -0.03
CA HIS A 186 19.79 3.05 0.78
C HIS A 186 20.26 2.83 2.22
N MET A 187 21.43 2.23 2.43
CA MET A 187 21.92 1.87 3.76
C MET A 187 22.18 3.09 4.66
N ASP A 188 22.62 4.22 4.09
CA ASP A 188 22.82 5.48 4.80
C ASP A 188 21.50 6.10 5.30
N LYS A 189 20.36 5.64 4.79
CA LYS A 189 19.02 6.01 5.30
C LYS A 189 18.50 4.98 6.29
N ILE A 190 18.66 3.69 5.98
CA ILE A 190 18.10 2.58 6.76
C ILE A 190 18.79 2.48 8.14
N VAL A 191 20.12 2.40 8.17
CA VAL A 191 20.86 2.13 9.41
C VAL A 191 20.65 3.24 10.45
N PRO A 192 20.82 4.53 10.14
CA PRO A 192 20.59 5.59 11.12
C PRO A 192 19.13 5.65 11.61
N SER A 193 18.16 5.34 10.74
CA SER A 193 16.74 5.33 11.11
C SER A 193 16.41 4.25 12.13
N LEU A 194 16.99 3.05 11.99
CA LEU A 194 16.85 1.99 12.98
C LEU A 194 17.55 2.34 14.29
N LEU A 195 18.79 2.86 14.22
CA LEU A 195 19.55 3.26 15.41
C LEU A 195 18.87 4.36 16.21
N PHE A 196 18.33 5.39 15.55
CA PHE A 196 17.59 6.47 16.19
C PHE A 196 16.43 5.93 17.04
N ASN A 197 15.67 4.98 16.50
CA ASN A 197 14.54 4.39 17.21
C ASN A 197 14.97 3.47 18.35
N ILE A 198 16.09 2.76 18.21
CA ILE A 198 16.66 1.95 19.29
C ILE A 198 17.11 2.83 20.46
N GLN A 199 17.84 3.91 20.17
CA GLN A 199 18.34 4.84 21.19
C GLN A 199 17.21 5.55 21.94
N GLU A 200 16.17 5.97 21.22
CA GLU A 200 14.97 6.59 21.80
C GLU A 200 14.08 5.58 22.55
N SER A 201 14.05 4.30 22.13
CA SER A 201 13.22 3.26 22.75
C SER A 201 13.69 2.81 24.15
N GLY A 202 14.92 3.14 24.54
CA GLY A 202 15.37 2.98 25.92
C GLY A 202 16.87 3.02 26.08
N PHE A 203 17.37 4.08 26.74
CA PHE A 203 18.40 4.03 27.80
C PHE A 203 18.57 5.37 28.57
N HIS A 204 17.70 6.38 28.38
CA HIS A 204 17.82 7.69 29.07
C HIS A 204 16.57 8.22 29.80
N LYS A 205 15.62 7.35 30.19
CA LYS A 205 14.61 7.72 31.19
C LYS A 205 14.81 6.89 32.46
N LYS A 206 15.70 7.44 33.32
CA LYS A 206 15.97 7.15 34.75
C LYS A 206 16.35 5.73 35.15
#